data_AF-A0A940TKM4-F1
#
_entry.id   AF-A0A940TKM4-F1
#
_cell.length_a   1.000
_cell.length_b   1.000
_cell.length_c   1.000
_cell.angle_alpha   90.00
_cell.angle_beta   90.00
_cell.angle_gamma   90.00
#
_symmetry.space_group_name_H-M   'P 1'
#
loop_
_entity.id
_entity.type
_entity.pdbx_description
1 polymer ?
#
loop_
_entity_poly.entity_id
_entity_poly.type
_entity_poly.pdbx_seq_one_letter_code
_entity_poly.pdbx_strand_id
1 'polypeptide(L)' 'DESRFREALHAIVSDHTLSLDPRLPDALGAICVHAGGFGTRCSSLLVLDDAGRWRHWFTSGPPCQRSYEATLVP' A
#
# COMPACT_ATOMS: atom_id res chain seq x y z
N ASP A 1 -10.19 14.93 5.76
CA ASP A 1 -10.30 14.85 4.29
C ASP A 1 -9.66 13.56 3.82
N GLU A 2 -10.29 12.89 2.86
CA GLU A 2 -9.89 11.58 2.36
C GLU A 2 -8.57 11.63 1.58
N SER A 3 -8.34 12.68 0.78
CA SER A 3 -7.10 12.77 -0.01
C SER A 3 -5.88 12.73 0.89
N ARG A 4 -5.91 13.52 1.97
CA ARG A 4 -4.86 13.54 2.99
C ARG A 4 -4.71 12.21 3.71
N PHE A 5 -5.82 11.51 4.01
CA PHE A 5 -5.77 10.18 4.62
C PHE A 5 -5.13 9.15 3.68
N ARG A 6 -5.49 9.17 2.40
CA ARG A 6 -4.88 8.33 1.37
C ARG A 6 -3.39 8.62 1.21
N GLU A 7 -2.97 9.89 1.21
CA GLU A 7 -1.56 10.27 1.16
C GLU A 7 -0.77 9.75 2.38
N ALA A 8 -1.36 9.83 3.58
CA ALA A 8 -0.76 9.27 4.78
C ALA A 8 -0.63 7.73 4.69
N LEU A 9 -1.66 7.04 4.19
CA LEU A 9 -1.60 5.60 3.95
C LEU A 9 -0.56 5.26 2.88
N HIS A 10 -0.46 6.05 1.81
CA HIS A 10 0.55 5.85 0.75
C HIS A 10 1.96 5.94 1.33
N ALA A 11 2.24 6.88 2.23
CA ALA A 11 3.52 6.96 2.92
C ALA A 11 3.82 5.69 3.74
N ILE A 12 2.85 5.21 4.53
CA ILE A 12 3.00 4.00 5.35
C ILE A 12 3.26 2.77 4.50
N VAL A 13 2.44 2.52 3.47
CA VAL A 13 2.56 1.31 2.65
C VAL A 13 3.75 1.35 1.69
N SER A 14 4.39 2.51 1.52
CA SER A 14 5.63 2.67 0.75
C SER A 14 6.89 2.49 1.58
N ASP A 15 6.76 2.33 2.91
CA ASP A 15 7.89 2.31 3.83
C ASP A 15 8.65 0.97 3.79
N HIS A 16 9.98 1.04 3.83
CA HIS A 16 10.88 -0.13 3.81
C HIS A 16 11.47 -0.46 5.20
N THR A 17 11.10 0.31 6.21
CA THR A 17 11.62 0.26 7.59
C THR A 17 10.56 -0.19 8.59
N LEU A 18 9.27 0.01 8.27
CA LEU A 18 8.15 -0.50 9.05
C LEU A 18 8.08 -2.03 8.96
N SER A 19 8.60 -2.69 9.99
CA SER A 19 8.51 -4.14 10.15
C SER A 19 7.10 -4.57 10.56
N LEU A 20 6.48 -5.44 9.75
CA LEU A 20 5.20 -6.11 10.00
C LEU A 20 5.37 -7.40 10.82
N ASP A 21 6.50 -8.08 10.65
CA ASP A 21 6.85 -9.28 11.43
C ASP A 21 8.27 -9.14 11.99
N PRO A 22 8.42 -8.92 13.31
CA PRO A 22 9.73 -8.77 13.94
C PRO A 22 10.58 -10.05 13.93
N ARG A 23 10.02 -11.19 13.50
CA ARG A 23 10.77 -12.46 13.36
C ARG A 23 11.51 -12.56 12.03
N LEU A 24 11.13 -11.76 11.03
CA LEU A 24 11.76 -11.76 9.72
C LEU A 24 12.92 -10.76 9.70
N PRO A 25 13.95 -10.99 8.84
CA PRO A 25 14.96 -9.98 8.57
C PRO A 25 14.30 -8.68 8.10
N ASP A 26 14.82 -7.52 8.51
CA ASP A 26 14.22 -6.20 8.25
C ASP A 26 13.74 -6.01 6.80
N ALA A 27 14.54 -6.44 5.82
CA ALA A 27 14.22 -6.30 4.40
C ALA A 27 13.02 -7.14 3.91
N LEU A 28 12.73 -8.27 4.56
CA LEU A 28 11.59 -9.15 4.24
C LEU A 28 10.39 -8.95 5.17
N GLY A 29 10.63 -8.38 6.35
CA GLY A 29 9.58 -8.01 7.30
C GLY A 29 8.93 -6.67 6.98
N ALA A 30 9.49 -5.87 6.08
CA ALA A 30 8.94 -4.56 5.72
C ALA A 30 7.56 -4.63 5.05
N ILE A 31 6.77 -3.56 5.16
CA ILE A 31 5.48 -3.44 4.48
C ILE A 31 5.62 -3.33 2.95
N CYS A 32 6.66 -2.64 2.45
CA CYS A 32 7.05 -2.66 1.04
C CYS A 32 8.33 -3.48 0.86
N VAL A 33 8.22 -4.69 0.29
CA VAL A 33 9.36 -5.62 0.17
C VAL A 33 9.98 -5.57 -1.22
N HIS A 34 11.31 -5.54 -1.29
CA HIS A 34 12.08 -5.69 -2.54
C HIS A 34 13.18 -6.73 -2.36
N ALA A 35 12.95 -7.94 -2.91
CA ALA A 35 13.85 -9.08 -2.77
C ALA A 35 14.21 -9.65 -4.16
N GLY A 36 14.81 -8.80 -5.00
CA GLY A 36 15.20 -9.14 -6.37
C GLY A 36 14.00 -9.51 -7.25
N GLY A 37 13.85 -10.79 -7.59
CA GLY A 37 12.73 -11.31 -8.37
C GLY A 37 11.39 -11.36 -7.61
N PHE A 38 11.41 -11.17 -6.29
CA PHE A 38 10.24 -11.25 -5.41
C PHE A 38 10.02 -9.93 -4.67
N GLY A 39 8.82 -9.71 -4.14
CA GLY A 39 8.46 -8.52 -3.37
C GLY A 39 7.08 -7.97 -3.71
N THR A 40 6.80 -6.76 -3.24
CA THR A 40 5.53 -6.07 -3.45
C THR A 40 5.37 -5.73 -4.94
N ARG A 41 4.34 -6.31 -5.58
CA ARG A 41 4.05 -6.14 -7.02
C ARG A 41 2.87 -5.21 -7.30
N CYS A 42 2.00 -5.04 -6.31
CA CYS A 42 0.86 -4.15 -6.39
C CYS A 42 0.43 -3.77 -4.97
N SER A 43 -0.47 -2.81 -4.87
CA SER A 43 -1.14 -2.50 -3.61
C SER A 43 -2.52 -1.91 -3.86
N SER A 44 -3.44 -2.16 -2.92
CA SER A 44 -4.82 -1.68 -2.93
C SER A 44 -5.12 -0.93 -1.64
N LEU A 45 -5.75 0.24 -1.76
CA LEU A 45 -6.38 0.95 -0.66
C LEU A 45 -7.89 0.89 -0.85
N LEU A 46 -8.59 0.42 0.16
CA LEU A 46 -10.05 0.38 0.21
C LEU A 46 -10.51 1.31 1.32
N VAL A 47 -11.33 2.31 0.98
CA VAL A 47 -11.95 3.20 1.97
C VAL A 47 -13.45 3.00 1.91
N LEU A 48 -14.04 2.68 3.05
CA LEU A 48 -15.47 2.55 3.26
C LEU A 48 -15.93 3.74 4.12
N ASP A 49 -16.93 4.48 3.65
CA ASP A 49 -17.55 5.55 4.45
C ASP A 49 -18.72 5.05 5.29
N ASP A 50 -19.21 5.90 6.20
CA ASP A 50 -20.33 5.57 7.11
C ASP A 50 -21.66 5.31 6.36
N ALA A 51 -21.77 5.73 5.10
CA ALA A 51 -22.93 5.49 4.25
C ALA A 51 -22.82 4.16 3.48
N GLY A 52 -21.75 3.39 3.69
CA GLY A 52 -21.50 2.12 3.01
C GLY A 52 -20.96 2.26 1.59
N ARG A 53 -20.52 3.46 1.18
CA ARG A 53 -19.89 3.66 -0.13
C ARG A 53 -18.41 3.33 0.00
N TRP A 54 -17.93 2.44 -0.86
CA TRP A 54 -16.51 2.12 -0.94
C TRP A 54 -15.85 2.83 -2.13
N ARG A 55 -14.57 3.16 -1.96
CA ARG A 55 -13.67 3.59 -3.02
C ARG A 55 -12.42 2.72 -2.98
N HIS A 56 -11.91 2.42 -4.17
CA HIS A 56 -10.71 1.63 -4.33
C HIS A 56 -9.69 2.43 -5.12
N TRP A 57 -8.48 2.48 -4.55
CA TRP A 57 -7.32 2.94 -5.25
C TRP A 57 -6.33 1.80 -5.39
N PHE A 58 -5.84 1.63 -6.60
CA PHE A 58 -4.93 0.56 -6.96
C PHE A 58 -3.64 1.12 -7.53
N THR A 59 -2.54 0.40 -7.31
CA THR A 59 -1.31 0.61 -8.04
C THR A 59 -0.76 -0.72 -8.53
N SER A 60 -0.45 -0.80 -9.82
CA SER A 60 0.05 -1.99 -10.52
C SER A 60 1.56 -2.24 -10.34
N GLY A 61 2.16 -1.60 -9.34
CA GLY A 61 3.56 -1.73 -8.96
C GLY A 61 3.74 -1.53 -7.45
N PRO A 62 4.98 -1.57 -6.95
CA PRO A 62 5.23 -1.24 -5.56
C PRO A 62 4.84 0.22 -5.29
N PRO A 63 4.12 0.51 -4.19
CA PRO A 63 3.61 1.85 -3.90
C PRO A 63 4.72 2.89 -3.70
N CYS A 64 5.94 2.48 -3.33
CA CYS A 64 7.09 3.39 -3.26
C CYS A 64 7.58 3.89 -4.63
N GLN A 65 7.16 3.26 -5.74
CA GLN A 65 7.57 3.62 -7.11
C GLN A 65 6.40 4.12 -7.97
N ARG A 66 5.16 3.99 -7.49
CA ARG A 66 3.97 4.32 -8.26
C ARG A 66 2.90 4.98 -7.40
N SER A 67 2.20 5.93 -8.01
CA SER A 67 1.01 6.52 -7.42
C SER A 67 -0.18 5.57 -7.47
N TYR A 68 -1.14 5.86 -6.62
CA TYR A 68 -2.45 5.21 -6.59
C TYR A 68 -3.40 5.85 -7.60
N GLU A 69 -4.13 5.02 -8.32
CA GLU A 69 -5.17 5.43 -9.28
C GLU A 69 -6.52 4.89 -8.82
N ALA A 70 -7.58 5.69 -9.00
CA ALA A 70 -8.93 5.23 -8.70
C ALA A 70 -9.34 4.11 -9.68
N THR A 71 -9.89 3.01 -9.17
CA THR A 71 -10.36 1.89 -10.00
C THR A 71 -11.73 1.40 -9.54
N LEU A 72 -12.46 0.78 -10.48
CA LEU A 72 -13.79 0.19 -10.24
C LEU A 72 -13.74 -1.34 -10.15
N VAL A 73 -12.57 -1.93 -10.36
CA VAL A 73 -12.37 -3.38 -10.42
C VAL A 73 -11.44 -3.78 -9.26
N PRO A 74 -11.81 -4.77 -8.42
CA PRO A 74 -10.91 -5.37 -7.46
C PRO A 74 -9.64 -5.94 -8.11
#